data_AF-A0A6S6QTC5-F1
#
_entry.id   AF-A0A6S6QTC5-F1
#
_cell.length_a   1.000
_cell.length_b   1.000
_cell.length_c   1.000
_cell.angle_alpha   90.00
_cell.angle_beta   90.00
_cell.angle_gamma   90.00
#
_symmetry.space_group_name_H-M   'P 1'
#
loop_
_entity.id
_entity.type
_entity.pdbx_description
1 polymer ?
#
loop_
_entity_poly.entity_id
_entity_poly.type
_entity_poly.pdbx_seq_one_letter_code
_entity_poly.pdbx_strand_id
1 'polypeptide(L)'
;MYYFSTDQAPVRVKLFNQKLGKVGIANVPRAYIVWLSDRLASDGPLPNEIDADQFDIMFTDRGEPWTVAVSKLANDNKISITDAGASLRPSMIWAIIRTTSKPGRMAKMAAGDKARYTPQSASAYGLTMYRNGGSSFEYYFGEPGDAFSSVRCAGPQSNKILCGFAVDITSDVDAEVLFSDFRVHGGRDWANERVRFAKREICSLLGRC
;
A
#
# COMPACT_ATOMS: atom_id res chain seq x y z
N MET A 1 16.16 -3.58 3.28
CA MET A 1 16.73 -3.35 1.93
C MET A 1 15.61 -3.60 0.94
N TYR A 2 15.28 -2.64 0.07
CA TYR A 2 14.24 -2.81 -0.95
C TYR A 2 14.85 -3.46 -2.20
N TYR A 3 14.12 -4.33 -2.88
CA TYR A 3 14.48 -4.78 -4.22
C TYR A 3 14.31 -3.61 -5.19
N PHE A 4 15.35 -3.35 -5.98
CA PHE A 4 15.31 -2.36 -7.05
C PHE A 4 15.58 -3.10 -8.37
N SER A 5 14.56 -3.22 -9.21
CA SER A 5 14.67 -3.84 -10.53
C SER A 5 13.84 -3.05 -11.54
N THR A 6 14.37 -2.86 -12.75
CA THR A 6 13.64 -2.26 -13.87
C THR A 6 13.11 -3.32 -14.85
N ASP A 7 13.32 -4.60 -14.55
CA ASP A 7 12.91 -5.73 -15.36
C ASP A 7 11.39 -5.95 -15.30
N GLN A 8 10.77 -6.03 -16.47
CA GLN A 8 9.32 -6.25 -16.63
C GLN A 8 8.95 -7.73 -16.72
N ALA A 9 9.90 -8.66 -16.70
CA ALA A 9 9.58 -10.07 -16.75
C ALA A 9 8.69 -10.47 -15.54
N PRO A 10 7.65 -11.28 -15.77
CA PRO A 10 6.71 -11.65 -14.72
C PRO A 10 7.37 -12.56 -13.69
N VAL A 11 7.07 -12.31 -12.43
CA VAL A 11 7.32 -13.21 -11.30
C VAL A 11 6.02 -13.87 -10.92
N ARG A 12 6.03 -15.20 -10.90
CA ARG A 12 4.89 -16.00 -10.47
C ARG A 12 4.85 -16.04 -8.94
N VAL A 13 3.98 -15.24 -8.35
CA VAL A 13 3.76 -15.16 -6.90
C VAL A 13 2.67 -16.13 -6.51
N LYS A 14 3.04 -17.23 -5.85
CA LYS A 14 2.10 -18.16 -5.23
C LYS A 14 1.69 -17.62 -3.86
N LEU A 15 0.46 -17.14 -3.78
CA LEU A 15 -0.10 -16.61 -2.54
C LEU A 15 -0.41 -17.77 -1.60
N PHE A 16 0.24 -17.77 -0.45
CA PHE A 16 0.10 -18.81 0.56
C PHE A 16 -0.48 -18.24 1.85
N ASN A 17 -1.34 -19.01 2.50
CA ASN A 17 -1.80 -18.73 3.85
C ASN A 17 -1.58 -19.98 4.70
N GLN A 18 -0.88 -19.86 5.82
CA GLN A 18 -0.57 -21.02 6.68
C GLN A 18 -1.80 -21.83 7.12
N LYS A 19 -2.99 -21.21 7.18
CA LYS A 19 -4.25 -21.88 7.58
C LYS A 19 -5.06 -22.41 6.41
N LEU A 20 -5.00 -21.75 5.24
CA LEU A 20 -5.81 -22.13 4.06
C LEU A 20 -5.01 -22.90 3.00
N GLY A 21 -3.69 -23.01 3.15
CA GLY A 21 -2.80 -23.49 2.11
C GLY A 21 -2.62 -22.44 1.01
N LYS A 22 -2.41 -22.90 -0.24
CA LYS A 22 -2.28 -22.03 -1.40
C LYS A 22 -3.65 -21.41 -1.73
N VAL A 23 -3.70 -20.08 -1.75
CA VAL A 23 -4.95 -19.32 -1.99
C VAL A 23 -5.00 -18.67 -3.38
N GLY A 24 -3.86 -18.55 -4.07
CA GLY A 24 -3.84 -17.99 -5.43
C GLY A 24 -2.48 -18.03 -6.12
N ILE A 25 -2.46 -17.62 -7.38
CA ILE A 25 -1.25 -17.30 -8.14
C ILE A 25 -1.46 -15.95 -8.81
N ALA A 26 -0.49 -15.05 -8.68
CA ALA A 26 -0.40 -13.80 -9.40
C ALA A 26 0.84 -13.79 -10.30
N ASN A 27 0.78 -13.10 -11.44
CA ASN A 27 1.93 -12.86 -12.30
C ASN A 27 2.26 -11.37 -12.24
N VAL A 28 3.16 -11.01 -11.33
CA VAL A 28 3.50 -9.61 -11.04
C VAL A 28 4.83 -9.28 -11.72
N PRO A 29 4.93 -8.24 -12.57
CA PRO A 29 6.21 -7.87 -13.16
C PRO A 29 7.23 -7.55 -12.07
N ARG A 30 8.47 -8.05 -12.23
CA ARG A 30 9.53 -7.95 -11.23
C ARG A 30 9.78 -6.51 -10.77
N ALA A 31 9.64 -5.54 -11.67
CA ALA A 31 9.80 -4.12 -11.37
C ALA A 31 8.82 -3.55 -10.33
N TYR A 32 7.65 -4.18 -10.12
CA TYR A 32 6.72 -3.73 -9.07
C TYR A 32 7.14 -4.21 -7.68
N ILE A 33 7.79 -5.37 -7.57
CA ILE A 33 8.04 -6.02 -6.27
C ILE A 33 9.25 -5.37 -5.59
N VAL A 34 9.02 -4.81 -4.40
CA VAL A 34 10.07 -4.10 -3.64
C VAL A 34 10.46 -4.80 -2.34
N TRP A 35 9.63 -5.71 -1.83
CA TRP A 35 9.90 -6.44 -0.59
C TRP A 35 9.09 -7.74 -0.50
N LEU A 36 9.63 -8.72 0.25
CA LEU A 36 9.04 -10.03 0.53
C LEU A 36 9.19 -10.40 2.01
N SER A 37 8.17 -11.04 2.59
CA SER A 37 8.11 -11.37 4.02
C SER A 37 8.92 -12.56 4.48
N ASP A 38 9.12 -13.57 3.63
CA ASP A 38 9.79 -14.80 4.01
C ASP A 38 10.94 -15.16 3.04
N ARG A 39 12.12 -15.38 3.62
CA ARG A 39 13.23 -16.24 3.14
C ARG A 39 13.97 -15.94 1.83
N LEU A 40 13.86 -14.74 1.26
CA LEU A 40 14.87 -14.26 0.29
C LEU A 40 15.69 -13.12 0.91
N ALA A 41 16.25 -13.38 2.09
CA ALA A 41 17.29 -12.53 2.62
C ALA A 41 18.53 -12.61 1.71
N SER A 42 18.87 -11.45 1.13
CA SER A 42 20.19 -11.01 0.70
C SER A 42 20.97 -11.91 -0.26
N ASP A 43 20.91 -11.53 -1.54
CA ASP A 43 22.00 -11.55 -2.54
C ASP A 43 21.56 -12.20 -3.86
N GLY A 44 20.79 -11.46 -4.65
CA GLY A 44 20.47 -11.86 -6.02
C GLY A 44 19.21 -11.22 -6.60
N PRO A 45 19.02 -11.36 -7.93
CA PRO A 45 17.78 -10.95 -8.58
C PRO A 45 16.61 -11.77 -8.05
N LEU A 46 15.42 -11.16 -7.99
CA LEU A 46 14.20 -11.84 -7.59
C LEU A 46 13.93 -13.05 -8.53
N PRO A 47 13.74 -14.27 -8.01
CA PRO A 47 13.52 -15.45 -8.85
C PRO A 47 12.21 -15.33 -9.64
N ASN A 48 12.05 -16.15 -10.68
CA ASN A 48 10.85 -16.15 -11.53
C ASN A 48 9.61 -16.70 -10.83
N GLU A 49 9.76 -17.38 -9.70
CA GLU A 49 8.67 -17.92 -8.90
C GLU A 49 8.98 -17.75 -7.42
N ILE A 50 7.99 -17.31 -6.64
CA ILE A 50 8.09 -17.13 -5.19
C ILE A 50 6.82 -17.63 -4.50
N ASP A 51 6.97 -18.15 -3.29
CA ASP A 51 5.88 -18.40 -2.34
C ASP A 51 5.86 -17.25 -1.32
N ALA A 52 4.70 -16.61 -1.11
CA ALA A 52 4.58 -15.49 -0.18
C ALA A 52 3.20 -15.45 0.49
N ASP A 53 3.18 -15.23 1.80
CA ASP A 53 1.96 -14.83 2.53
C ASP A 53 1.83 -13.31 2.65
N GLN A 54 2.95 -12.58 2.53
CA GLN A 54 2.99 -11.14 2.32
C GLN A 54 4.09 -10.74 1.33
N PHE A 55 3.77 -9.80 0.46
CA PHE A 55 4.72 -9.13 -0.42
C PHE A 55 4.31 -7.68 -0.66
N ASP A 56 5.29 -6.87 -1.05
CA ASP A 56 5.08 -5.44 -1.25
C ASP A 56 5.31 -5.08 -2.72
N ILE A 57 4.41 -4.25 -3.23
CA ILE A 57 4.58 -3.62 -4.53
C ILE A 57 4.65 -2.10 -4.40
N MET A 58 5.40 -1.47 -5.30
CA MET A 58 5.44 -0.01 -5.42
C MET A 58 5.25 0.44 -6.85
N PHE A 59 4.39 1.43 -7.02
CA PHE A 59 4.08 2.03 -8.30
C PHE A 59 3.77 3.52 -8.13
N THR A 60 3.81 4.24 -9.24
CA THR A 60 3.44 5.64 -9.29
C THR A 60 1.92 5.79 -9.29
N ASP A 61 1.51 7.02 -9.12
CA ASP A 61 0.13 7.48 -9.19
C ASP A 61 -0.48 7.41 -10.62
N ARG A 62 0.30 6.90 -11.58
CA ARG A 62 -0.07 6.53 -12.97
C ARG A 62 0.05 5.03 -13.26
N GLY A 63 0.44 4.23 -12.27
CA GLY A 63 0.55 2.78 -12.38
C GLY A 63 1.93 2.29 -12.84
N GLU A 64 2.84 3.17 -13.29
CA GLU A 64 4.20 2.77 -13.66
C GLU A 64 4.97 2.22 -12.43
N PRO A 65 5.72 1.10 -12.55
CA PRO A 65 6.53 0.59 -11.44
C PRO A 65 7.47 1.66 -10.90
N TRP A 66 7.56 1.75 -9.57
CA TRP A 66 8.31 2.82 -8.90
C TRP A 66 9.78 2.88 -9.32
N THR A 67 10.43 1.73 -9.41
CA THR A 67 11.84 1.58 -9.79
C THR A 67 12.11 2.07 -11.22
N VAL A 68 11.18 1.84 -12.14
CA VAL A 68 11.26 2.30 -13.53
C VAL A 68 11.13 3.81 -13.60
N ALA A 69 10.12 4.37 -12.93
CA ALA A 69 9.89 5.82 -12.90
C ALA A 69 11.10 6.58 -12.32
N VAL A 70 11.64 6.07 -11.20
CA VAL A 70 12.84 6.63 -10.55
C VAL A 70 14.07 6.51 -11.45
N SER A 71 14.31 5.34 -12.05
CA SER A 71 15.46 5.13 -12.94
C SER A 71 15.38 6.04 -14.17
N LYS A 72 14.18 6.24 -14.74
CA LYS A 72 13.96 7.14 -15.87
C LYS A 72 14.27 8.58 -15.49
N LEU A 73 13.68 9.09 -14.40
CA LEU A 73 13.90 10.47 -13.95
C LEU A 73 15.37 10.74 -13.62
N ALA A 74 16.05 9.80 -12.96
CA ALA A 74 17.48 9.90 -12.66
C ALA A 74 18.33 10.03 -13.94
N ASN A 75 18.05 9.19 -14.94
CA ASN A 75 18.77 9.19 -16.22
C ASN A 75 18.51 10.45 -17.06
N ASP A 76 17.25 10.90 -17.09
CA ASP A 76 16.83 12.08 -17.86
C ASP A 76 17.45 13.36 -17.28
N ASN A 77 17.48 13.48 -15.94
CA ASN A 77 17.96 14.70 -15.26
C ASN A 77 19.42 14.62 -14.78
N LYS A 78 20.11 13.50 -15.00
CA LYS A 78 21.50 13.26 -14.52
C LYS A 78 21.65 13.44 -13.01
N ILE A 79 20.65 13.00 -12.24
CA ILE A 79 20.64 13.04 -10.77
C ILE A 79 20.75 11.63 -10.18
N SER A 80 21.01 11.53 -8.88
CA SER A 80 21.05 10.23 -8.21
C SER A 80 19.65 9.58 -8.15
N ILE A 81 19.61 8.24 -8.04
CA ILE A 81 18.36 7.49 -7.82
C ILE A 81 17.66 7.94 -6.53
N THR A 82 18.43 8.31 -5.51
CA THR A 82 17.90 8.84 -4.25
C THR A 82 17.18 10.16 -4.46
N ASP A 83 17.78 11.09 -5.21
CA ASP A 83 17.18 12.40 -5.47
C ASP A 83 15.94 12.26 -6.37
N ALA A 84 16.01 11.43 -7.40
CA ALA A 84 14.86 11.11 -8.25
C ALA A 84 13.70 10.49 -7.44
N GLY A 85 14.00 9.56 -6.52
CA GLY A 85 13.02 8.97 -5.61
C GLY A 85 12.40 10.00 -4.66
N ALA A 86 13.20 10.94 -4.15
CA ALA A 86 12.69 12.03 -3.32
C ALA A 86 11.75 12.96 -4.12
N SER A 87 12.09 13.28 -5.37
CA SER A 87 11.25 14.10 -6.25
C SER A 87 9.93 13.43 -6.63
N LEU A 88 9.93 12.11 -6.82
CA LEU A 88 8.72 11.35 -7.17
C LEU A 88 7.90 10.92 -5.94
N ARG A 89 8.39 11.14 -4.72
CA ARG A 89 7.71 10.66 -3.50
C ARG A 89 6.22 11.07 -3.42
N PRO A 90 5.80 12.27 -3.86
CA PRO A 90 4.38 12.63 -3.86
C PRO A 90 3.49 11.75 -4.74
N SER A 91 4.03 11.14 -5.78
CA SER A 91 3.32 10.19 -6.66
C SER A 91 3.51 8.73 -6.25
N MET A 92 4.18 8.45 -5.13
CA MET A 92 4.46 7.10 -4.71
C MET A 92 3.22 6.44 -4.10
N ILE A 93 2.93 5.21 -4.55
CA ILE A 93 1.99 4.30 -3.92
C ILE A 93 2.75 3.01 -3.57
N TRP A 94 2.70 2.64 -2.31
CA TRP A 94 3.30 1.40 -1.80
C TRP A 94 2.20 0.54 -1.20
N ALA A 95 1.94 -0.63 -1.77
CA ALA A 95 0.97 -1.57 -1.24
C ALA A 95 1.65 -2.76 -0.60
N ILE A 96 1.36 -2.98 0.68
CA ILE A 96 1.73 -4.18 1.43
C ILE A 96 0.56 -5.17 1.32
N ILE A 97 0.73 -6.20 0.50
CA ILE A 97 -0.32 -7.17 0.17
C ILE A 97 -0.15 -8.42 1.04
N ARG A 98 -1.23 -8.86 1.69
CA ARG A 98 -1.20 -10.00 2.62
C ARG A 98 -2.33 -10.97 2.35
N THR A 99 -2.07 -12.26 2.50
CA THR A 99 -3.12 -13.26 2.51
C THR A 99 -3.84 -13.26 3.86
N THR A 100 -5.14 -13.51 3.84
CA THR A 100 -5.97 -13.59 5.04
C THR A 100 -6.98 -14.72 4.93
N SER A 101 -7.30 -15.33 6.07
CA SER A 101 -8.40 -16.31 6.19
C SER A 101 -9.69 -15.69 6.71
N LYS A 102 -9.69 -14.37 6.92
CA LYS A 102 -10.80 -13.64 7.52
C LYS A 102 -11.30 -12.60 6.50
N PRO A 103 -12.39 -12.88 5.78
CA PRO A 103 -13.03 -11.89 4.92
C PRO A 103 -13.45 -10.65 5.72
N GLY A 104 -13.19 -9.47 5.15
CA GLY A 104 -13.47 -8.18 5.78
C GLY A 104 -12.63 -7.94 7.04
N ARG A 105 -11.41 -8.49 7.10
CA ARG A 105 -10.53 -8.36 8.26
C ARG A 105 -10.25 -6.89 8.56
N MET A 106 -9.97 -6.10 7.52
CA MET A 106 -9.63 -4.69 7.68
C MET A 106 -10.82 -3.89 8.20
N ALA A 107 -12.02 -4.12 7.65
CA ALA A 107 -13.25 -3.50 8.14
C ALA A 107 -13.54 -3.87 9.62
N LYS A 108 -13.40 -5.14 10.00
CA LYS A 108 -13.61 -5.59 11.38
C LYS A 108 -12.59 -5.00 12.35
N MET A 109 -11.31 -4.94 11.95
CA MET A 109 -10.26 -4.31 12.75
C MET A 109 -10.53 -2.81 12.92
N ALA A 110 -10.89 -2.11 11.84
CA ALA A 110 -11.23 -0.69 11.88
C ALA A 110 -12.41 -0.41 12.82
N ALA A 111 -13.47 -1.22 12.78
CA ALA A 111 -14.61 -1.08 13.70
C ALA A 111 -14.19 -1.26 15.16
N GLY A 112 -13.37 -2.28 15.45
CA GLY A 112 -12.83 -2.51 16.79
C GLY A 112 -11.89 -1.40 17.28
N ASP A 113 -11.10 -0.81 16.40
CA ASP A 113 -10.23 0.34 16.72
C ASP A 113 -11.08 1.60 16.97
N LYS A 114 -12.07 1.88 16.13
CA LYS A 114 -12.99 3.02 16.27
C LYS A 114 -13.70 3.02 17.62
N ALA A 115 -14.12 1.84 18.09
CA ALA A 115 -14.78 1.69 19.40
C ALA A 115 -13.84 1.93 20.59
N ARG A 116 -12.52 1.81 20.40
CA ARG A 116 -11.50 1.95 21.46
C ARG A 116 -10.87 3.34 21.49
N TYR A 117 -10.90 4.08 20.38
CA TYR A 117 -10.19 5.35 20.26
C TYR A 117 -11.09 6.54 20.56
N THR A 118 -10.49 7.60 21.11
CA THR A 118 -11.24 8.79 21.49
C THR A 118 -11.36 9.73 20.29
N PRO A 119 -12.57 10.13 19.87
CA PRO A 119 -12.75 11.15 18.84
C PRO A 119 -12.25 12.50 19.36
N GLN A 120 -11.54 13.26 18.52
CA GLN A 120 -10.88 14.51 18.94
C GLN A 120 -11.46 15.77 18.27
N SER A 121 -11.90 15.69 17.01
CA SER A 121 -12.37 16.87 16.26
C SER A 121 -13.67 16.62 15.51
N ALA A 122 -14.43 17.69 15.25
CA ALA A 122 -15.43 17.71 14.18
C ALA A 122 -14.75 17.37 12.84
N SER A 123 -15.52 16.76 11.92
CA SER A 123 -15.06 16.23 10.62
C SER A 123 -13.95 17.08 9.97
N ALA A 124 -12.69 16.69 10.15
CA ALA A 124 -11.55 17.30 9.50
C ALA A 124 -11.31 16.53 8.20
N TYR A 125 -11.20 17.23 7.07
CA TYR A 125 -10.96 16.58 5.77
C TYR A 125 -12.08 15.62 5.34
N GLY A 126 -13.30 15.81 5.85
CA GLY A 126 -14.44 14.93 5.59
C GLY A 126 -14.49 13.66 6.45
N LEU A 127 -13.61 13.52 7.46
CA LEU A 127 -13.55 12.38 8.39
C LEU A 127 -13.35 12.84 9.84
N THR A 128 -13.86 12.06 10.79
CA THR A 128 -13.56 12.29 12.21
C THR A 128 -12.15 11.81 12.53
N MET A 129 -11.35 12.66 13.19
CA MET A 129 -10.03 12.29 13.70
C MET A 129 -10.17 11.59 15.05
N TYR A 130 -9.44 10.48 15.20
CA TYR A 130 -9.33 9.69 16.42
C TYR A 130 -7.88 9.63 16.89
N ARG A 131 -7.70 9.57 18.21
CA ARG A 131 -6.39 9.31 18.84
C ARG A 131 -6.47 8.09 19.74
N ASN A 132 -5.39 7.31 19.73
CA ASN A 132 -5.11 6.28 20.71
C ASN A 132 -4.09 6.85 21.71
N GLY A 133 -4.34 6.74 23.02
CA GLY A 133 -3.56 7.42 24.07
C GLY A 133 -2.05 7.31 23.88
N GLY A 134 -1.34 8.45 23.86
CA GLY A 134 0.11 8.52 23.70
C GLY A 134 0.66 8.23 22.29
N SER A 135 -0.18 7.84 21.33
CA SER A 135 0.24 7.55 19.96
C SER A 135 0.59 8.83 19.20
N SER A 136 1.68 8.79 18.43
CA SER A 136 2.03 9.83 17.45
C SER A 136 1.24 9.72 16.13
N PHE A 137 0.31 8.77 16.04
CA PHE A 137 -0.53 8.56 14.87
C PHE A 137 -1.91 9.19 15.03
N GLU A 138 -2.39 9.77 13.95
CA GLU A 138 -3.78 10.19 13.77
C GLU A 138 -4.51 9.09 12.98
N TYR A 139 -5.68 8.70 13.51
CA TYR A 139 -6.49 7.65 12.93
C TYR A 139 -7.79 8.23 12.38
N TYR A 140 -8.19 7.73 11.22
CA TYR A 140 -9.47 8.03 10.59
C TYR A 140 -10.12 6.71 10.21
N PHE A 141 -11.44 6.62 10.32
CA PHE A 141 -12.18 5.41 9.99
C PHE A 141 -13.12 5.72 8.84
N GLY A 142 -13.14 4.83 7.85
CA GLY A 142 -14.05 4.94 6.71
C GLY A 142 -15.50 4.80 7.17
N GLU A 143 -16.38 5.51 6.49
CA GLU A 143 -17.83 5.39 6.61
C GLU A 143 -18.36 4.54 5.44
N PRO A 144 -19.63 4.06 5.49
CA PRO A 144 -20.22 3.32 4.37
C PRO A 144 -20.05 4.07 3.04
N GLY A 145 -19.54 3.39 2.02
CA GLY A 145 -19.23 3.96 0.70
C GLY A 145 -17.76 4.36 0.49
N ASP A 146 -16.96 4.42 1.56
CA ASP A 146 -15.52 4.64 1.43
C ASP A 146 -14.80 3.41 0.87
N ALA A 147 -13.74 3.66 0.12
CA ALA A 147 -12.89 2.63 -0.50
C ALA A 147 -11.89 2.01 0.49
N PHE A 148 -11.77 2.57 1.69
CA PHE A 148 -10.87 2.12 2.76
C PHE A 148 -11.63 1.91 4.06
N SER A 149 -11.10 1.03 4.92
CA SER A 149 -11.65 0.77 6.26
C SER A 149 -11.13 1.76 7.29
N SER A 150 -9.84 2.08 7.22
CA SER A 150 -9.19 3.05 8.12
C SER A 150 -7.99 3.69 7.45
N VAL A 151 -7.57 4.82 8.01
CA VAL A 151 -6.38 5.56 7.64
C VAL A 151 -5.55 5.78 8.91
N ARG A 152 -4.24 5.57 8.80
CA ARG A 152 -3.27 5.87 9.85
C ARG A 152 -2.21 6.81 9.28
N CYS A 153 -2.14 8.03 9.81
CA CYS A 153 -1.15 9.04 9.41
C CYS A 153 -0.17 9.29 10.56
N ALA A 154 1.14 9.29 10.28
CA ALA A 154 2.15 9.61 11.28
C ALA A 154 2.27 11.13 11.46
N GLY A 155 2.29 11.59 12.72
CA GLY A 155 2.65 12.95 13.07
C GLY A 155 1.75 14.04 12.45
N PRO A 156 2.24 15.29 12.43
CA PRO A 156 1.51 16.41 11.86
C PRO A 156 1.35 16.28 10.34
N GLN A 157 0.47 17.09 9.78
CA GLN A 157 0.18 17.13 8.35
C GLN A 157 1.42 17.45 7.53
N SER A 158 1.71 16.62 6.52
CA SER A 158 2.92 16.78 5.72
C SER A 158 2.80 16.10 4.37
N ASN A 159 3.13 16.82 3.30
CA ASN A 159 3.27 16.24 1.95
C ASN A 159 4.48 15.29 1.80
N LYS A 160 5.31 15.13 2.84
CA LYS A 160 6.47 14.22 2.85
C LYS A 160 6.18 12.88 3.53
N ILE A 161 5.10 12.82 4.31
CA ILE A 161 4.68 11.64 5.06
C ILE A 161 3.66 10.86 4.23
N LEU A 162 3.69 9.54 4.36
CA LEU A 162 2.68 8.67 3.80
C LEU A 162 1.69 8.28 4.89
N CYS A 163 0.42 8.29 4.55
CA CYS A 163 -0.61 7.68 5.36
C CYS A 163 -0.86 6.25 4.87
N GLY A 164 -1.06 5.32 5.80
CA GLY A 164 -1.45 3.94 5.50
C GLY A 164 -2.96 3.78 5.50
N PHE A 165 -3.49 3.16 4.45
CA PHE A 165 -4.92 2.93 4.21
C PHE A 165 -5.19 1.43 4.24
N ALA A 166 -6.06 0.99 5.14
CA ALA A 166 -6.43 -0.41 5.25
C ALA A 166 -7.54 -0.75 4.25
N VAL A 167 -7.30 -1.74 3.38
CA VAL A 167 -8.17 -2.07 2.25
C VAL A 167 -8.35 -3.58 2.16
N ASP A 168 -9.59 -4.05 2.05
CA ASP A 168 -9.88 -5.43 1.65
C ASP A 168 -9.83 -5.51 0.11
N ILE A 169 -8.99 -6.41 -0.44
CA ILE A 169 -8.80 -6.58 -1.89
C ILE A 169 -9.77 -7.63 -2.42
N THR A 170 -9.65 -8.86 -1.91
CA THR A 170 -10.55 -10.00 -2.14
C THR A 170 -10.97 -10.61 -0.79
N SER A 171 -11.74 -11.71 -0.80
CA SER A 171 -12.11 -12.42 0.44
C SER A 171 -10.93 -13.01 1.21
N ASP A 172 -9.81 -13.23 0.53
CA ASP A 172 -8.61 -13.93 1.00
C ASP A 172 -7.33 -13.07 0.90
N VAL A 173 -7.44 -11.82 0.46
CA VAL A 173 -6.32 -10.87 0.35
C VAL A 173 -6.73 -9.51 0.91
N ASP A 174 -5.91 -8.98 1.80
CA ASP A 174 -5.99 -7.62 2.32
C ASP A 174 -4.72 -6.83 1.95
N ALA A 175 -4.80 -5.51 2.03
CA ALA A 175 -3.65 -4.64 1.81
C ALA A 175 -3.63 -3.45 2.77
N GLU A 176 -2.42 -3.04 3.13
CA GLU A 176 -2.15 -1.68 3.63
C GLU A 176 -1.52 -0.89 2.47
N VAL A 177 -2.22 0.14 1.99
CA VAL A 177 -1.74 0.98 0.89
C VAL A 177 -1.22 2.29 1.48
N LEU A 178 0.03 2.64 1.20
CA LEU A 178 0.68 3.85 1.66
C LEU A 178 0.83 4.84 0.50
N PHE A 179 0.32 6.05 0.67
CA PHE A 179 0.53 7.15 -0.26
C PHE A 179 0.47 8.50 0.47
N SER A 180 0.77 9.58 -0.27
CA SER A 180 0.88 10.95 0.25
C SER A 180 -0.29 11.36 1.15
N ASP A 181 0.01 12.18 2.13
CA ASP A 181 -0.92 12.57 3.19
C ASP A 181 -2.20 13.24 2.67
N PHE A 182 -3.33 12.53 2.75
CA PHE A 182 -4.62 13.01 2.23
C PHE A 182 -5.08 14.32 2.89
N ARG A 183 -4.62 14.62 4.11
CA ARG A 183 -4.97 15.83 4.86
C ARG A 183 -4.53 17.11 4.15
N VAL A 184 -3.52 17.03 3.27
CA VAL A 184 -3.01 18.16 2.48
C VAL A 184 -3.34 18.07 0.98
N HIS A 185 -4.09 17.03 0.55
CA HIS A 185 -4.34 16.74 -0.88
C HIS A 185 -5.83 16.72 -1.27
N GLY A 186 -6.75 17.10 -0.38
CA GLY A 186 -8.18 17.18 -0.68
C GLY A 186 -9.07 16.29 0.19
N GLY A 187 -8.51 15.64 1.22
CA GLY A 187 -9.29 14.93 2.21
C GLY A 187 -9.93 13.64 1.69
N ARG A 188 -11.10 13.32 2.22
CA ARG A 188 -11.81 12.05 2.03
C ARG A 188 -12.02 11.69 0.56
N ASP A 189 -12.36 12.65 -0.29
CA ASP A 189 -12.65 12.39 -1.70
C ASP A 189 -11.38 11.99 -2.46
N TRP A 190 -10.29 12.73 -2.23
CA TRP A 190 -8.97 12.40 -2.79
C TRP A 190 -8.46 11.04 -2.28
N ALA A 191 -8.60 10.77 -0.98
CA ALA A 191 -8.24 9.47 -0.41
C ALA A 191 -9.03 8.33 -1.07
N ASN A 192 -10.33 8.50 -1.26
CA ASN A 192 -11.19 7.53 -1.93
C ASN A 192 -10.76 7.28 -3.39
N GLU A 193 -10.51 8.34 -4.16
CA GLU A 193 -10.01 8.22 -5.53
C GLU A 193 -8.71 7.42 -5.56
N ARG A 194 -7.77 7.74 -4.65
CA ARG A 194 -6.45 7.12 -4.64
C ARG A 194 -6.44 5.68 -4.17
N VAL A 195 -7.28 5.34 -3.19
CA VAL A 195 -7.48 3.95 -2.80
C VAL A 195 -8.15 3.14 -3.91
N ARG A 196 -9.16 3.69 -4.61
CA ARG A 196 -9.78 3.01 -5.75
C ARG A 196 -8.78 2.77 -6.87
N PHE A 197 -7.93 3.76 -7.16
CA PHE A 197 -6.83 3.59 -8.11
C PHE A 197 -5.90 2.47 -7.68
N ALA A 198 -5.35 2.52 -6.46
CA ALA A 198 -4.45 1.50 -5.95
C ALA A 198 -5.08 0.10 -5.95
N LYS A 199 -6.35 -0.03 -5.54
CA LYS A 199 -7.07 -1.31 -5.56
C LYS A 199 -7.22 -1.86 -6.98
N ARG A 200 -7.51 -1.02 -7.99
CA ARG A 200 -7.58 -1.47 -9.39
C ARG A 200 -6.22 -1.98 -9.87
N GLU A 201 -5.13 -1.27 -9.58
CA GLU A 201 -3.78 -1.70 -9.97
C GLU A 201 -3.39 -3.02 -9.28
N ILE A 202 -3.64 -3.13 -7.98
CA ILE A 202 -3.42 -4.38 -7.23
C ILE A 202 -4.23 -5.52 -7.86
N CYS A 203 -5.52 -5.33 -8.12
CA CYS A 203 -6.36 -6.37 -8.71
C CYS A 203 -5.91 -6.78 -10.13
N SER A 204 -5.45 -5.81 -10.93
CA SER A 204 -4.86 -6.07 -12.26
C SER A 204 -3.63 -6.97 -12.16
N LEU A 205 -2.71 -6.65 -11.25
CA LEU A 205 -1.48 -7.42 -11.01
C LEU A 205 -1.76 -8.81 -10.41
N LEU A 206 -2.78 -8.92 -9.57
CA LEU A 206 -3.22 -10.19 -9.00
C LEU A 206 -4.04 -11.05 -9.98
N GLY A 207 -4.58 -10.44 -11.05
CA GLY A 207 -5.51 -11.08 -11.97
C GLY A 207 -6.87 -11.42 -11.34
N ARG A 208 -7.21 -10.81 -10.19
CA ARG A 208 -8.47 -11.05 -9.46
C ARG A 208 -8.87 -9.89 -8.55
N CYS A 209 -10.18 -9.73 -8.43
CA CYS A 209 -10.94 -8.83 -7.56
C CYS A 209 -12.29 -9.56 -7.32
#